data_AF-B1HVI6-F1
#
_entry.id   AF-B1HVI6-F1
#
_cell.length_a   1.000
_cell.length_b   1.000
_cell.length_c   1.000
_cell.angle_alpha   90.00
_cell.angle_beta   90.00
_cell.angle_gamma   90.00
#
_symmetry.space_group_name_H-M   'P 1'
#
loop_
_entity.id
_entity.type
_entity.pdbx_description
1 polymer ?
#
loop_
_entity_poly.entity_id
_entity_poly.type
_entity_poly.pdbx_seq_one_letter_code
_entity_poly.pdbx_strand_id
1 'polypeptide(L)'
;MFLLKNNKRPFISSFIHQVEVAFHHFDLARCDEKTLYVTVLFKYGTHNVICDFIYIIDQQDMYGAISINKHYEKARAFVKQHFQQLLLYSDEMILANNFMNTVSFKYCLQQFVKRYPTFNSSKIVS
;
A
#
# COMPACT_ATOMS: atom_id res chain seq x y z
N MET A 1 14.55 -0.55 -30.55
CA MET A 1 13.18 -0.83 -30.08
C MET A 1 13.17 -2.25 -29.53
N PHE A 2 13.33 -2.42 -28.22
CA PHE A 2 13.34 -3.73 -27.59
C PHE A 2 11.92 -4.06 -27.10
N LEU A 3 11.24 -4.93 -27.83
CA LEU A 3 10.01 -5.58 -27.35
C LEU A 3 10.43 -6.72 -26.42
N LEU A 4 10.50 -6.44 -25.11
CA LEU A 4 10.65 -7.49 -24.11
C LEU A 4 9.29 -8.16 -23.87
N LYS A 5 9.05 -9.19 -24.69
CA LYS A 5 8.09 -10.24 -24.42
C LYS A 5 8.56 -11.01 -23.18
N ASN A 6 8.01 -10.71 -22.01
CA ASN A 6 8.22 -11.51 -20.81
C ASN A 6 6.87 -11.87 -20.19
N ASN A 7 6.38 -13.07 -20.53
CA ASN A 7 5.28 -13.76 -19.84
C ASN A 7 5.66 -14.22 -18.42
N LYS A 8 6.51 -13.47 -17.71
CA LYS A 8 6.83 -13.75 -16.31
C LYS A 8 5.72 -13.15 -15.48
N ARG A 9 4.72 -13.96 -15.10
CA ARG A 9 3.90 -13.61 -13.94
C ARG A 9 4.89 -13.26 -12.83
N PRO A 10 4.83 -12.04 -12.24
CA PRO A 10 5.71 -11.71 -11.14
C PRO A 10 5.55 -12.82 -10.09
N PHE A 11 6.66 -13.26 -9.51
CA PHE A 11 6.59 -14.24 -8.42
C PHE A 11 5.87 -13.54 -7.26
N ILE A 12 4.61 -13.90 -7.06
CA ILE A 12 3.77 -13.36 -5.99
C ILE A 12 4.05 -14.22 -4.76
N SER A 13 4.57 -13.61 -3.71
CA SER A 13 4.84 -14.34 -2.47
C SER A 13 3.53 -14.85 -1.86
N SER A 14 3.50 -16.12 -1.46
CA SER A 14 2.26 -16.76 -1.00
C SER A 14 1.71 -16.19 0.31
N PHE A 15 2.51 -15.44 1.09
CA PHE A 15 2.03 -14.78 2.30
C PHE A 15 0.97 -13.72 2.02
N ILE A 16 0.92 -13.13 0.82
CA ILE A 16 -0.03 -12.08 0.46
C ILE A 16 -1.49 -12.54 0.61
N HIS A 17 -1.74 -13.84 0.40
CA HIS A 17 -3.07 -14.43 0.57
C HIS A 17 -3.40 -14.82 2.02
N GLN A 18 -2.41 -14.77 2.92
CA GLN A 18 -2.53 -15.19 4.32
C GLN A 18 -2.51 -14.01 5.29
N VAL A 19 -1.84 -12.91 4.93
CA VAL A 19 -1.80 -11.69 5.72
C VAL A 19 -3.06 -10.87 5.48
N GLU A 20 -3.77 -10.53 6.56
CA GLU A 20 -4.83 -9.54 6.50
C GLU A 20 -4.19 -8.14 6.62
N VAL A 21 -4.59 -7.23 5.72
CA VAL A 21 -4.22 -5.83 5.79
C VAL A 21 -5.43 -5.03 6.27
N ALA A 22 -5.36 -4.52 7.50
CA ALA A 22 -6.42 -3.77 8.12
C ALA A 22 -6.06 -2.28 8.28
N PHE A 23 -7.05 -1.41 8.19
CA PHE A 23 -6.86 0.01 8.51
C PHE A 23 -6.48 0.18 9.99
N HIS A 24 -5.51 1.06 10.27
CA HIS A 24 -5.13 1.42 11.63
C HIS A 24 -5.38 2.90 11.92
N HIS A 25 -4.76 3.77 11.13
CA HIS A 25 -4.81 5.21 11.36
C HIS A 25 -4.56 5.99 10.07
N PHE A 26 -5.13 7.19 10.01
CA PHE A 26 -4.89 8.14 8.94
C PHE A 26 -4.57 9.51 9.53
N ASP A 27 -3.38 10.01 9.21
CA ASP A 27 -2.93 11.34 9.59
C ASP A 27 -2.70 12.18 8.34
N LEU A 28 -3.65 13.08 8.09
CA LEU A 28 -3.60 13.98 6.95
C LEU A 28 -2.41 14.95 7.00
N ALA A 29 -1.87 15.25 8.18
CA ALA A 29 -0.72 16.15 8.33
C ALA A 29 0.58 15.55 7.76
N ARG A 30 0.64 14.22 7.61
CA ARG A 30 1.77 13.53 6.98
C ARG A 30 1.73 13.58 5.44
N CYS A 31 0.58 13.95 4.87
CA CYS A 31 0.36 13.94 3.43
C CYS A 31 0.70 15.29 2.81
N ASP A 32 1.14 15.27 1.55
CA ASP A 32 1.34 16.47 0.72
C ASP A 32 0.47 16.41 -0.54
N GLU A 33 0.57 17.39 -1.43
CA GLU A 33 -0.26 17.48 -2.64
C GLU A 33 -0.15 16.27 -3.58
N LYS A 34 0.90 15.47 -3.45
CA LYS A 34 1.25 14.36 -4.36
C LYS A 34 1.29 13.00 -3.68
N THR A 35 1.36 12.99 -2.35
CA THR A 35 1.68 11.80 -1.57
C THR A 35 0.67 11.60 -0.45
N LEU A 36 -0.02 10.45 -0.48
CA LEU A 36 -0.93 10.00 0.58
C LEU A 36 -0.25 8.91 1.41
N TYR A 37 -0.28 9.07 2.73
CA TYR A 37 0.15 8.05 3.67
C TYR A 37 -1.03 7.46 4.41
N VAL A 38 -1.08 6.14 4.52
CA VAL A 38 -2.08 5.45 5.35
C VAL A 38 -1.39 4.44 6.24
N THR A 39 -1.62 4.52 7.55
CA THR A 39 -1.10 3.53 8.49
C THR A 39 -2.03 2.34 8.54
N VAL A 40 -1.47 1.15 8.33
CA VAL A 40 -2.18 -0.13 8.30
C VAL A 40 -1.57 -1.11 9.30
N LEU A 41 -2.34 -2.15 9.60
CA LEU A 41 -1.92 -3.30 10.38
C LEU A 41 -1.84 -4.52 9.46
N PHE A 42 -0.68 -5.14 9.42
CA PHE A 42 -0.58 -6.52 8.96
C PHE A 42 -0.95 -7.44 10.11
N LYS A 43 -1.88 -8.36 9.87
CA LYS A 43 -2.34 -9.35 10.86
C LYS A 43 -2.16 -10.76 10.34
N TYR A 44 -1.72 -11.64 11.23
CA TYR A 44 -1.63 -13.07 11.00
C TYR A 44 -1.88 -13.85 12.30
N GLY A 45 -3.06 -14.45 12.41
CA GLY A 45 -3.53 -15.05 13.67
C GLY A 45 -3.59 -13.99 14.78
N THR A 46 -2.88 -14.22 15.88
CA THR A 46 -2.77 -13.28 17.01
C THR A 46 -1.65 -12.24 16.84
N HIS A 47 -0.81 -12.36 15.81
CA HIS A 47 0.32 -11.48 15.57
C HIS A 47 -0.09 -10.29 14.71
N ASN A 48 0.47 -9.13 15.00
CA ASN A 48 0.28 -7.95 14.20
C ASN A 48 1.53 -7.08 14.16
N VAL A 49 1.63 -6.28 13.09
CA VAL A 49 2.65 -5.25 12.96
C VAL A 49 2.07 -4.04 12.23
N ILE A 50 2.43 -2.85 12.69
CA ILE A 50 2.07 -1.60 12.02
C ILE A 50 3.07 -1.34 10.89
N CYS A 51 2.55 -0.95 9.72
CA CYS A 51 3.33 -0.35 8.64
C CYS A 51 2.54 0.79 8.00
N ASP A 52 3.22 1.59 7.16
CA ASP A 52 2.58 2.67 6.44
C ASP A 52 2.59 2.34 4.95
N PHE A 53 1.46 2.48 4.29
CA PHE A 53 1.43 2.59 2.84
C PHE A 53 1.66 4.03 2.41
N ILE A 54 2.37 4.19 1.30
CA ILE A 54 2.58 5.43 0.57
C ILE A 54 1.95 5.29 -0.81
N TYR A 55 1.17 6.27 -1.23
CA TYR A 55 0.56 6.34 -2.55
C TYR A 55 0.98 7.61 -3.26
N ILE A 56 1.45 7.48 -4.51
CA ILE A 56 1.74 8.61 -5.39
C ILE A 56 0.49 8.91 -6.20
N ILE A 57 -0.03 10.12 -6.03
CA ILE A 57 -1.35 10.53 -6.52
C ILE A 57 -1.24 11.56 -7.66
N ASP A 58 -0.05 12.05 -8.00
CA ASP A 58 0.16 13.02 -9.10
C ASP A 58 0.28 12.37 -10.49
N GLN A 59 0.14 11.05 -10.58
CA GLN A 59 0.23 10.28 -11.83
C GLN A 59 -1.16 9.88 -12.36
N GLN A 60 -1.22 9.47 -13.63
CA GLN A 60 -2.48 8.97 -14.24
C GLN A 60 -3.01 7.73 -13.51
N ASP A 61 -2.10 6.83 -13.13
CA ASP A 61 -2.40 5.66 -12.32
C ASP A 61 -1.86 5.88 -10.91
N MET A 62 -2.69 5.61 -9.89
CA MET A 62 -2.23 5.65 -8.51
C MET A 62 -1.41 4.40 -8.20
N TYR A 63 -0.16 4.60 -7.79
CA TYR A 63 0.72 3.51 -7.35
C TYR A 63 0.95 3.59 -5.85
N GLY A 64 0.78 2.45 -5.19
CA GLY A 64 1.04 2.29 -3.76
C GLY A 64 2.15 1.29 -3.47
N ALA A 65 2.84 1.48 -2.35
CA ALA A 65 3.79 0.52 -1.78
C ALA A 65 3.89 0.71 -0.27
N ILE A 66 4.74 -0.06 0.42
CA ILE A 66 5.06 0.19 1.82
C ILE A 66 6.09 1.33 1.87
N SER A 67 5.81 2.34 2.70
CA SER A 67 6.69 3.47 2.96
C SER A 67 7.97 3.00 3.67
N ILE A 68 9.12 3.40 3.15
CA ILE A 68 10.42 3.17 3.77
C ILE A 68 10.58 4.15 4.94
N ASN A 69 10.16 3.73 6.12
CA ASN A 69 10.26 4.51 7.36
C ASN A 69 10.53 3.61 8.58
N LYS A 70 10.39 4.14 9.80
CA LYS A 70 10.63 3.41 11.06
C LYS A 70 9.83 2.10 11.23
N HIS A 71 8.75 1.92 10.47
CA HIS A 71 7.91 0.73 10.48
C HIS A 71 8.30 -0.29 9.41
N TYR A 72 9.06 0.10 8.39
CA TYR A 72 9.40 -0.74 7.25
C TYR A 72 10.16 -2.01 7.66
N GLU A 73 11.23 -1.86 8.43
CA GLU A 73 12.02 -3.01 8.91
C GLU A 73 11.21 -3.95 9.82
N LYS A 74 10.22 -3.41 10.54
CA LYS A 74 9.31 -4.24 11.35
C LYS A 74 8.38 -5.08 10.47
N ALA A 75 7.86 -4.49 9.39
CA ALA A 75 7.06 -5.22 8.41
C ALA A 75 7.88 -6.33 7.73
N ARG A 76 9.13 -6.03 7.32
CA ARG A 76 10.05 -7.03 6.76
C ARG A 76 10.33 -8.17 7.74
N ALA A 77 10.63 -7.83 8.99
CA ALA A 77 10.88 -8.82 10.03
C ALA A 77 9.65 -9.70 10.30
N PHE A 78 8.46 -9.11 10.36
CA PHE A 78 7.19 -9.83 10.51
C PHE A 78 6.97 -10.84 9.38
N VAL A 79 7.17 -10.41 8.12
CA VAL A 79 7.00 -11.31 6.97
C VAL A 79 8.00 -12.47 7.04
N LYS A 80 9.26 -12.17 7.35
CA LYS A 80 10.31 -13.20 7.51
C LYS A 80 10.01 -14.17 8.64
N GLN A 81 9.60 -13.67 9.80
CA GLN A 81 9.36 -14.48 10.99
C GLN A 81 8.18 -15.43 10.81
N HIS A 82 7.06 -14.95 10.28
CA HIS A 82 5.81 -15.72 10.26
C HIS A 82 5.59 -16.52 8.97
N PHE A 83 6.19 -16.11 7.86
CA PHE A 83 5.98 -16.77 6.56
C PHE A 83 7.27 -17.35 5.96
N GLN A 84 8.43 -17.14 6.59
CA GLN A 84 9.74 -17.58 6.09
C GLN A 84 10.03 -17.08 4.66
N GLN A 85 9.50 -15.90 4.32
CA GLN A 85 9.63 -15.25 3.02
C GLN A 85 10.27 -13.86 3.16
N LEU A 86 10.82 -13.34 2.07
CA LEU A 86 11.27 -11.95 2.01
C LEU A 86 10.12 -11.10 1.49
N LEU A 87 9.89 -9.96 2.12
CA LEU A 87 9.01 -8.93 1.56
C LEU A 87 9.71 -8.31 0.35
N LEU A 88 9.15 -8.53 -0.84
CA LEU A 88 9.64 -7.95 -2.09
C LEU A 88 8.82 -6.70 -2.45
N TYR A 89 9.42 -5.80 -3.23
CA TYR A 89 8.72 -4.61 -3.73
C TYR A 89 7.42 -4.95 -4.50
N SER A 90 7.42 -6.05 -5.27
CA SER A 90 6.20 -6.52 -5.94
C SER A 90 5.09 -6.89 -4.96
N ASP A 91 5.45 -7.44 -3.79
CA ASP A 91 4.50 -7.81 -2.76
C ASP A 91 3.90 -6.55 -2.10
N GLU A 92 4.76 -5.56 -1.82
CA GLU A 92 4.35 -4.25 -1.30
C GLU A 92 3.32 -3.57 -2.20
N MET A 93 3.57 -3.58 -3.51
CA MET A 93 2.65 -3.02 -4.51
C MET A 93 1.30 -3.73 -4.51
N ILE A 94 1.29 -5.07 -4.47
CA ILE A 94 0.06 -5.86 -4.45
C ILE A 94 -0.73 -5.60 -3.17
N LEU A 95 -0.07 -5.56 -2.01
CA LEU A 95 -0.72 -5.29 -0.73
C LEU A 95 -1.36 -3.90 -0.70
N ALA A 96 -0.63 -2.88 -1.18
CA ALA A 96 -1.15 -1.52 -1.26
C ALA A 96 -2.32 -1.40 -2.25
N ASN A 97 -2.23 -2.06 -3.41
CA ASN A 97 -3.28 -2.08 -4.42
C ASN A 97 -4.55 -2.81 -3.92
N ASN A 98 -4.39 -3.93 -3.21
CA ASN A 98 -5.52 -4.63 -2.60
C ASN A 98 -6.24 -3.73 -1.58
N PHE A 99 -5.48 -2.97 -0.79
CA PHE A 99 -6.03 -2.04 0.19
C PHE A 99 -6.80 -0.86 -0.43
N MET A 100 -6.44 -0.43 -1.65
CA MET A 100 -7.16 0.66 -2.35
C MET A 100 -8.65 0.37 -2.58
N ASN A 101 -9.02 -0.91 -2.65
CA ASN A 101 -10.42 -1.32 -2.86
C ASN A 101 -11.26 -1.25 -1.58
N THR A 102 -10.66 -0.98 -0.42
CA THR A 102 -11.34 -0.97 0.87
C THR A 102 -12.13 0.32 1.12
N VAL A 103 -13.16 0.24 1.96
CA VAL A 103 -13.94 1.41 2.41
C VAL A 103 -13.05 2.40 3.16
N SER A 104 -12.14 1.90 3.99
CA SER A 104 -11.20 2.72 4.75
C SER A 104 -10.28 3.54 3.86
N PHE A 105 -9.77 2.95 2.77
CA PHE A 105 -8.96 3.69 1.81
C PHE A 105 -9.76 4.81 1.14
N LYS A 106 -10.98 4.51 0.67
CA LYS A 106 -11.88 5.53 0.07
C LYS A 106 -12.15 6.68 1.02
N TYR A 107 -12.32 6.41 2.31
CA TYR A 107 -12.46 7.44 3.34
C TYR A 107 -11.20 8.31 3.45
N CYS A 108 -10.00 7.71 3.54
CA CYS A 108 -8.74 8.46 3.61
C CYS A 108 -8.55 9.34 2.38
N LEU A 109 -8.80 8.79 1.20
CA LEU A 109 -8.72 9.51 -0.07
C LEU A 109 -9.68 10.70 -0.08
N GLN A 110 -10.94 10.55 0.36
CA GLN A 110 -11.89 11.65 0.43
C GLN A 110 -11.40 12.79 1.33
N GLN A 111 -10.80 12.49 2.49
CA GLN A 111 -10.24 13.51 3.37
C GLN A 111 -9.04 14.20 2.73
N PHE A 112 -8.19 13.44 2.02
CA PHE A 112 -7.07 13.97 1.26
C PHE A 112 -7.52 14.96 0.16
N VAL A 113 -8.50 14.57 -0.67
CA VAL A 113 -9.00 15.43 -1.77
C VAL A 113 -9.62 16.72 -1.23
N LYS A 114 -10.28 16.69 -0.06
CA LYS A 114 -10.82 17.91 0.57
C LYS A 114 -9.71 18.91 0.92
N ARG A 115 -8.52 18.43 1.29
CA ARG A 115 -7.37 19.26 1.64
C ARG A 115 -6.60 19.74 0.41
N TYR A 116 -6.50 18.88 -0.60
CA TYR A 116 -5.75 19.10 -1.84
C TYR A 116 -6.69 18.99 -3.06
N PRO A 117 -7.57 19.99 -3.30
CA PRO A 117 -8.64 19.91 -4.30
C PRO A 117 -8.14 20.00 -5.76
N THR A 118 -6.89 20.40 -5.98
CA THR A 118 -6.22 20.31 -7.30
C THR A 118 -6.05 18.86 -7.76
N PHE A 119 -6.20 17.90 -6.84
CA PHE A 119 -6.31 16.50 -7.19
C PHE A 119 -7.64 16.20 -7.89
N ASN A 120 -7.58 15.85 -9.17
CA ASN A 120 -8.77 15.61 -9.98
C ASN A 120 -9.35 14.21 -9.70
N SER A 121 -10.29 14.12 -8.75
CA SER A 121 -10.90 12.86 -8.27
C SER A 121 -11.70 12.11 -9.32
N SER A 122 -11.97 12.71 -10.48
CA SER A 122 -12.73 12.11 -11.59
C SER A 122 -12.03 10.94 -12.27
N LYS A 123 -10.77 10.63 -11.90
CA LYS A 123 -9.99 9.52 -12.49
C LYS A 123 -9.99 8.21 -11.69
N ILE A 124 -10.48 8.20 -10.45
CA ILE A 124 -10.41 7.01 -9.57
C ILE A 124 -11.73 6.25 -9.48
N VAL A 125 -12.86 6.85 -9.92
CA VAL A 125 -14.22 6.30 -9.72
C VAL A 125 -14.78 5.60 -10.97
N SER A 126 -14.00 5.44 -12.04
CA SER A 126 -14.39 4.67 -13.23
C SER A 126 -13.91 3.23 -13.16
#